data_AF-A0A947NFY2-F1
#
_entry.id   AF-A0A947NFY2-F1
#
_cell.length_a   1.000
_cell.length_b   1.000
_cell.length_c   1.000
_cell.angle_alpha   90.00
_cell.angle_beta   90.00
_cell.angle_gamma   90.00
#
_symmetry.space_group_name_H-M   'P 1'
#
loop_
_entity.id
_entity.type
_entity.pdbx_description
1 polymer ?
#
loop_
_entity_poly.entity_id
_entity_poly.type
_entity_poly.pdbx_seq_one_letter_code
_entity_poly.pdbx_strand_id
1 'polypeptide(L)'
;MDLKHHYQQYLESSGKKVLFNPPHKQDFNQSQKQDFVYVKYRGSVDLAHFVCYPLIKSSLVKNLCYDAKEKYVIVNLKGIYYLYCEVPSNVVLNWLSANSKGKFFDAHIKHNFACAE
;
A
#
# COMPACT_ATOMS: atom_id res chain seq x y z
N MET A 1 13.13 -13.99 0.15
CA MET A 1 11.84 -13.85 0.87
C MET A 1 11.15 -12.63 0.30
N ASP A 2 9.97 -12.78 -0.32
CA ASP A 2 9.25 -11.68 -0.98
C ASP A 2 8.47 -10.82 0.03
N LEU A 3 8.30 -9.54 -0.25
CA LEU A 3 7.62 -8.53 0.58
C LEU A 3 6.22 -9.00 1.00
N LYS A 4 5.50 -9.66 0.08
CA LYS A 4 4.20 -10.27 0.36
C LYS A 4 4.28 -11.28 1.49
N HIS A 5 5.23 -12.22 1.43
CA HIS A 5 5.38 -13.28 2.43
C HIS A 5 5.72 -12.69 3.80
N HIS A 6 6.62 -11.71 3.85
CA HIS A 6 6.99 -11.05 5.11
C HIS A 6 5.81 -10.27 5.71
N TYR A 7 5.03 -9.56 4.89
CA TYR A 7 3.86 -8.84 5.38
C TYR A 7 2.78 -9.77 5.92
N GLN A 8 2.54 -10.92 5.27
CA GLN A 8 1.60 -11.93 5.78
C GLN A 8 2.03 -12.47 7.15
N GLN A 9 3.32 -12.81 7.32
CA GLN A 9 3.86 -13.26 8.61
C GLN A 9 3.73 -12.20 9.74
N TYR A 10 3.87 -10.92 9.41
CA TYR A 10 3.61 -9.84 10.36
C TYR A 10 2.13 -9.77 10.78
N LEU A 11 1.20 -9.97 9.84
CA LEU A 11 -0.23 -10.01 10.16
C LEU A 11 -0.56 -11.18 11.10
N GLU A 12 0.01 -12.36 10.85
CA GLU A 12 -0.16 -13.55 11.67
C GLU A 12 0.40 -13.40 13.09
N SER A 13 1.61 -12.83 13.22
CA SER A 13 2.31 -12.70 14.52
C SER A 13 1.78 -11.57 15.41
N SER A 14 1.13 -10.54 14.84
CA SER A 14 0.65 -9.37 15.60
C SER A 14 -0.71 -9.57 16.30
N GLY A 15 -1.25 -10.80 16.32
CA GLY A 15 -2.57 -11.09 16.91
C GLY A 15 -3.73 -10.40 16.19
N LYS A 16 -3.47 -9.72 15.06
CA LYS A 16 -4.48 -9.18 14.16
C LYS A 16 -5.11 -10.35 13.43
N LYS A 17 -6.06 -11.03 14.09
CA LYS A 17 -6.96 -12.00 13.44
C LYS A 17 -7.56 -11.32 12.22
N VAL A 18 -7.05 -11.64 11.04
CA VAL A 18 -7.79 -11.42 9.82
C VAL A 18 -8.92 -12.41 9.94
N LEU A 19 -10.15 -11.92 10.11
CA LEU A 19 -11.32 -12.71 9.80
C LEU A 19 -11.25 -12.98 8.29
N PHE A 20 -10.46 -13.98 7.90
CA PHE A 20 -10.73 -14.71 6.68
C PHE A 20 -12.00 -15.49 6.98
N ASN A 21 -13.14 -14.85 6.73
CA ASN A 21 -14.38 -15.59 6.65
C ASN A 21 -14.19 -16.65 5.55
N PRO A 22 -14.35 -17.94 5.83
CA PRO A 22 -14.39 -18.96 4.79
C PRO A 22 -15.54 -18.60 3.83
N PRO A 23 -15.36 -18.79 2.51
CA PRO A 23 -16.35 -18.35 1.54
C PRO A 23 -17.58 -19.24 1.68
N HIS A 24 -18.59 -18.74 2.40
CA HIS A 24 -19.96 -19.16 2.17
C HIS A 24 -20.28 -18.82 0.71
N LYS A 25 -20.66 -19.84 -0.04
CA LYS A 25 -21.05 -19.75 -1.44
C LYS A 25 -22.07 -18.61 -1.62
N GLN A 26 -21.82 -17.78 -2.63
CA GLN A 26 -22.69 -16.74 -3.21
C GLN A 26 -22.50 -15.34 -2.60
N ASP A 27 -21.71 -14.53 -3.33
CA ASP A 27 -21.76 -13.06 -3.50
C ASP A 27 -20.37 -12.38 -3.66
N PHE A 28 -19.42 -13.04 -4.33
CA PHE A 28 -18.21 -12.36 -4.82
C PHE A 28 -18.47 -11.80 -6.22
N ASN A 29 -19.09 -10.62 -6.29
CA ASN A 29 -18.95 -9.79 -7.48
C ASN A 29 -17.65 -8.98 -7.32
N GLN A 30 -16.58 -9.51 -7.94
CA GLN A 30 -15.23 -8.95 -8.11
C GLN A 30 -14.89 -7.76 -7.20
N SER A 31 -14.14 -8.03 -6.11
CA SER A 31 -13.38 -7.00 -5.40
C SER A 31 -12.57 -6.23 -6.44
N GLN A 32 -13.00 -5.01 -6.74
CA GLN A 32 -12.53 -4.19 -7.86
C GLN A 32 -11.01 -4.08 -7.80
N LYS A 33 -10.32 -4.89 -8.59
CA LYS A 33 -8.90 -4.72 -8.87
C LYS A 33 -8.84 -3.45 -9.70
N GLN A 34 -8.41 -2.34 -9.09
CA GLN A 34 -8.14 -1.12 -9.85
C GLN A 34 -6.91 -1.39 -10.70
N ASP A 35 -7.12 -1.55 -12.01
CA ASP A 35 -6.03 -1.70 -12.96
C ASP A 35 -5.32 -0.36 -13.18
N PHE A 36 -6.02 0.78 -13.00
CA PHE A 36 -5.45 2.12 -13.12
C PHE A 36 -5.88 3.03 -11.98
N VAL A 37 -4.99 3.97 -11.63
CA VAL A 37 -5.30 5.07 -10.70
C VAL A 37 -4.77 6.39 -11.25
N TYR A 38 -5.49 7.48 -10.99
CA TYR A 38 -5.04 8.82 -11.33
C TYR A 38 -4.13 9.37 -10.23
N VAL A 39 -2.84 9.47 -10.52
CA VAL A 39 -1.82 9.99 -9.61
C VAL A 39 -1.69 11.50 -9.81
N LYS A 40 -1.80 12.25 -8.72
CA LYS A 40 -1.63 13.70 -8.72
C LYS A 40 -0.25 14.08 -9.25
N TYR A 41 -0.21 15.06 -10.15
CA TYR A 41 1.00 15.56 -10.83
C TYR A 41 1.68 14.58 -11.79
N ARG A 42 1.06 13.43 -12.10
CA ARG A 42 1.60 12.48 -13.09
C ARG A 42 0.57 12.01 -14.11
N GLY A 43 -0.69 11.83 -13.69
CA GLY A 43 -1.76 11.31 -14.56
C GLY A 43 -2.10 9.85 -14.26
N SER A 44 -2.69 9.17 -15.23
CA SER A 44 -3.10 7.76 -15.09
C SER A 44 -1.88 6.83 -15.01
N VAL A 45 -1.88 5.92 -14.03
CA VAL A 45 -0.82 4.92 -13.85
C VAL A 45 -1.45 3.54 -13.77
N ASP A 46 -0.89 2.60 -14.54
CA ASP A 46 -1.22 1.17 -14.50
C ASP A 46 -0.65 0.52 -13.23
N LEU A 47 -1.49 -0.22 -12.51
CA LEU A 47 -1.15 -0.94 -11.29
C LEU A 47 -0.77 -2.40 -11.52
N ALA A 48 -0.72 -2.87 -12.77
CA ALA A 48 -0.44 -4.27 -13.12
C ALA A 48 0.82 -4.84 -12.43
N HIS A 49 1.87 -4.01 -12.26
CA HIS A 49 3.14 -4.42 -11.66
C HIS A 49 3.23 -4.08 -10.16
N PHE A 50 2.21 -3.42 -9.61
CA PHE A 50 2.19 -3.01 -8.22
C PHE A 50 1.55 -4.09 -7.34
N VAL A 51 2.12 -4.25 -6.15
CA VAL A 51 1.50 -5.00 -5.07
C VAL A 51 0.79 -4.02 -4.14
N CYS A 52 -0.54 -4.08 -4.11
CA CYS A 52 -1.37 -3.19 -3.31
C CYS A 52 -1.82 -3.79 -1.98
N TYR A 53 -1.75 -2.97 -0.93
CA TYR A 53 -2.09 -3.28 0.44
C TYR A 53 -3.21 -2.33 0.90
N PRO A 54 -4.46 -2.81 1.04
CA PRO A 54 -5.53 -1.99 1.60
C PRO A 54 -5.26 -1.72 3.08
N LEU A 55 -5.30 -0.45 3.49
CA LEU A 55 -4.96 0.01 4.84
C LEU A 55 -6.19 0.61 5.55
N ILE A 56 -7.25 -0.19 5.61
CA ILE A 56 -8.63 0.21 6.00
C ILE A 56 -8.68 0.92 7.37
N LYS A 57 -7.83 0.56 8.33
CA LYS A 57 -7.82 1.13 9.68
C LYS A 57 -7.10 2.48 9.80
N SER A 58 -6.41 2.97 8.75
CA SER A 58 -5.77 4.28 8.80
C SER A 58 -6.75 5.40 8.42
N SER A 59 -6.72 6.51 9.14
CA SER A 59 -7.51 7.70 8.81
C SER A 59 -6.94 8.49 7.62
N LEU A 60 -5.63 8.44 7.40
CA LEU A 60 -4.94 9.18 6.34
C LEU A 60 -4.59 8.27 5.14
N VAL A 61 -3.89 7.17 5.39
CA VAL A 61 -3.30 6.31 4.35
C VAL A 61 -4.25 5.15 4.04
N LYS A 62 -5.05 5.24 2.98
CA LYS A 62 -6.12 4.28 2.70
C LYS A 62 -5.66 3.04 1.93
N ASN A 63 -4.67 3.22 1.07
CA ASN A 63 -4.10 2.18 0.23
C ASN A 63 -2.63 2.49 -0.02
N LEU A 64 -1.80 1.46 -0.13
CA LEU A 64 -0.39 1.57 -0.51
C LEU A 64 -0.09 0.49 -1.55
N CYS A 65 0.35 0.91 -2.72
CA CYS A 65 0.77 0.05 -3.81
C CYS A 65 2.28 0.20 -4.01
N TYR A 66 2.99 -0.91 -4.09
CA TYR A 66 4.44 -0.92 -4.23
C TYR A 66 4.91 -1.74 -5.42
N ASP A 67 5.70 -1.13 -6.29
CA ASP A 67 6.52 -1.82 -7.28
C ASP A 67 7.93 -1.96 -6.71
N ALA A 68 8.32 -3.19 -6.38
CA ALA A 68 9.63 -3.48 -5.80
C ALA A 68 10.78 -3.40 -6.81
N LYS A 69 10.49 -3.54 -8.10
CA LYS A 69 11.48 -3.48 -9.16
C LYS A 69 11.93 -2.04 -9.37
N GLU A 70 10.96 -1.14 -9.54
CA GLU A 70 11.21 0.29 -9.77
C GLU A 70 11.28 1.10 -8.47
N LYS A 71 11.02 0.46 -7.31
CA LYS A 71 10.96 1.08 -5.97
C LYS A 71 9.96 2.23 -5.90
N TYR A 72 8.84 2.07 -6.59
CA TYR A 72 7.78 3.07 -6.63
C TYR A 72 6.69 2.77 -5.62
N VAL A 73 6.31 3.78 -4.85
CA VAL A 73 5.13 3.72 -3.98
C VAL A 73 4.05 4.64 -4.53
N ILE A 74 2.89 4.05 -4.83
CA ILE A 74 1.65 4.80 -5.02
C ILE A 74 0.86 4.71 -3.72
N VAL A 75 0.54 5.86 -3.13
CA VAL A 75 -0.21 5.94 -1.87
C VAL A 75 -1.49 6.73 -2.04
N ASN A 76 -2.60 6.17 -1.55
CA ASN A 76 -3.88 6.87 -1.44
C ASN A 76 -3.96 7.60 -0.09
N LEU A 77 -3.88 8.92 -0.14
CA LEU A 77 -4.06 9.81 1.01
C LEU A 77 -5.47 10.41 0.94
N LYS A 78 -6.40 9.83 1.71
CA LYS A 78 -7.81 10.27 1.80
C LYS A 78 -8.48 10.52 0.42
N GLY A 79 -8.25 9.62 -0.53
CA GLY A 79 -8.85 9.67 -1.87
C GLY A 79 -7.94 10.24 -2.96
N ILE A 80 -6.79 10.81 -2.60
CA ILE A 80 -5.84 11.37 -3.57
C ILE A 80 -4.62 10.46 -3.67
N TYR A 81 -4.30 10.02 -4.88
CA TYR A 81 -3.11 9.19 -5.13
C TYR A 81 -1.87 10.04 -5.39
N TYR A 82 -0.76 9.69 -4.75
CA TYR A 82 0.56 10.28 -4.94
C TYR A 82 1.57 9.20 -5.27
N LEU A 83 2.58 9.54 -6.09
CA LEU A 83 3.72 8.68 -6.39
C LEU A 83 4.96 9.17 -5.62
N TYR A 84 5.67 8.23 -5.04
CA TYR A 84 6.97 8.41 -4.42
C TYR A 84 7.98 7.47 -5.10
N CYS A 85 9.18 7.98 -5.35
CA CYS A 85 10.22 7.28 -6.09
C CYS A 85 11.32 6.81 -5.14
N GLU A 86 12.04 5.76 -5.57
CA GLU A 86 13.22 5.23 -4.87
C GLU A 86 12.96 4.81 -3.41
N VAL A 87 11.73 4.43 -3.06
CA VAL A 87 11.40 4.01 -1.69
C VAL A 87 11.91 2.58 -1.45
N PRO A 88 12.88 2.37 -0.54
CA PRO A 88 13.42 1.04 -0.28
C PRO A 88 12.37 0.09 0.31
N SER A 89 12.46 -1.20 -0.01
CA SER A 89 11.49 -2.21 0.42
C SER A 89 11.38 -2.32 1.95
N ASN A 90 12.49 -2.13 2.69
CA ASN A 90 12.48 -2.10 4.15
C ASN A 90 11.70 -0.90 4.71
N VAL A 91 11.75 0.26 4.05
CA VAL A 91 10.95 1.43 4.44
C VAL A 91 9.45 1.14 4.22
N VAL A 92 9.10 0.49 3.12
CA VAL A 92 7.72 0.05 2.86
C VAL A 92 7.23 -0.97 3.89
N LEU A 93 8.05 -1.97 4.25
CA LEU A 93 7.72 -2.93 5.32
C LEU A 93 7.48 -2.23 6.67
N ASN A 94 8.37 -1.31 7.03
CA ASN A 94 8.24 -0.53 8.26
C ASN A 94 6.96 0.31 8.24
N TRP A 95 6.63 0.91 7.09
CA TRP A 95 5.39 1.66 6.93
C TRP A 95 4.17 0.76 7.11
N LEU A 96 4.13 -0.38 6.41
CA LEU A 96 3.06 -1.37 6.49
C LEU A 96 2.91 -2.00 7.88
N SER A 97 3.96 -1.99 8.69
CA SER A 97 3.97 -2.52 10.07
C SER A 97 3.76 -1.46 11.15
N ALA A 98 3.89 -0.17 10.82
CA ALA A 98 3.76 0.93 11.78
C ALA A 98 2.39 0.98 12.47
N ASN A 99 2.35 1.29 13.76
CA ASN A 99 1.10 1.46 14.52
C ASN A 99 0.20 2.55 13.93
N SER A 100 0.79 3.63 13.40
CA SER A 100 0.07 4.66 12.66
C SER A 100 0.73 4.90 11.30
N LYS A 101 0.01 4.55 10.24
CA LYS A 101 0.44 4.78 8.86
C LYS A 101 0.61 6.27 8.52
N GLY A 102 -0.25 7.12 9.10
CA GLY A 102 -0.16 8.56 8.91
C GLY A 102 1.08 9.15 9.57
N LYS A 103 1.35 8.81 10.84
CA LYS A 103 2.56 9.30 11.52
C LYS A 103 3.84 8.83 10.82
N PHE A 104 3.88 7.59 10.35
CA PHE A 104 5.02 7.10 9.58
C PHE A 104 5.19 7.86 8.26
N PHE A 105 4.09 8.10 7.55
CA PHE A 105 4.09 8.90 6.32
C PHE A 105 4.68 10.29 6.54
N ASP A 106 4.18 11.01 7.55
CA ASP A 106 4.62 12.37 7.86
C ASP A 106 6.11 12.43 8.23
N ALA A 107 6.59 11.45 9.02
CA ALA A 107 7.97 11.44 9.52
C ALA A 107 9.00 10.92 8.50
N HIS A 108 8.64 9.94 7.68
CA HIS A 108 9.62 9.19 6.88
C HIS A 108 9.39 9.26 5.38
N ILE A 109 8.19 9.62 4.89
CA ILE A 109 7.87 9.54 3.46
C ILE A 109 7.73 10.92 2.83
N LYS A 110 6.89 11.77 3.41
CA LYS A 110 6.35 12.99 2.80
C LYS A 110 7.40 13.89 2.15
N HIS A 111 8.58 14.00 2.76
CA HIS A 111 9.64 14.92 2.32
C HIS A 111 10.92 14.23 1.84
N ASN A 112 10.98 12.90 1.84
CA ASN A 112 12.22 12.16 1.60
C ASN A 112 12.28 11.44 0.25
N PHE A 113 11.13 11.19 -0.39
CA PHE A 113 11.04 10.32 -1.57
C PHE A 113 10.20 10.92 -2.70
N ALA A 114 10.09 12.25 -2.74
CA ALA A 114 9.46 12.91 -3.88
C ALA A 114 10.23 12.53 -5.16
N CYS A 115 9.51 12.19 -6.22
CA CYS A 115 10.14 11.96 -7.52
C CYS A 115 10.76 13.28 -8.00
N ALA A 116 12.01 13.25 -8.46
CA ALA A 116 12.59 14.38 -9.18
C ALA A 116 11.82 14.63 -10.48
N GLU A 117 11.64 15.90 -10.83
CA GLU A 117 11.11 16.34 -12.13
C GLU A 117 12.20 16.36 -13.20
#